data_AF-A0A4P7YAW7-F1
#
_entry.id   AF-A0A4P7YAW7-F1
#
_cell.length_a   1.000
_cell.length_b   1.000
_cell.length_c   1.000
_cell.angle_alpha   90.00
_cell.angle_beta   90.00
_cell.angle_gamma   90.00
#
_symmetry.space_group_name_H-M   'P 1'
#
loop_
_entity.id
_entity.type
_entity.pdbx_description
1 polymer ?
#
loop_
_entity_poly.entity_id
_entity_poly.type
_entity_poly.pdbx_seq_one_letter_code
_entity_poly.pdbx_strand_id
1 'polypeptide(L)' 'MAKTLSDVYLVLLLVATIHGTDAAVRDAAKRCAKTLPRSKRDVMYQIVDSKEPLKLVFRIAENLD' A
#
# COMPACT_ATOMS: atom_id res chain seq x y z
N MET A 1 -2.42 -12.48 -14.25
CA MET A 1 -3.32 -12.38 -13.08
C MET A 1 -3.44 -10.91 -12.70
N ALA A 2 -4.65 -10.34 -12.73
CA ALA A 2 -4.87 -9.01 -12.17
C ALA A 2 -4.72 -9.10 -10.65
N LYS A 3 -3.83 -8.29 -10.06
CA LYS A 3 -3.65 -8.23 -8.61
C LYS A 3 -4.93 -7.65 -8.01
N THR A 4 -5.51 -8.31 -7.01
CA THR A 4 -6.66 -7.75 -6.29
C THR A 4 -6.18 -6.62 -5.37
N LEU A 5 -7.12 -5.81 -4.89
CA LEU A 5 -6.77 -4.76 -3.93
C LEU A 5 -6.27 -5.36 -2.61
N SER A 6 -6.86 -6.49 -2.19
CA SER A 6 -6.46 -7.25 -1.02
C SER A 6 -5.03 -7.78 -1.12
N ASP A 7 -4.62 -8.34 -2.27
CA ASP A 7 -3.24 -8.80 -2.48
C ASP A 7 -2.23 -7.66 -2.31
N VAL A 8 -2.58 -6.46 -2.77
CA VAL A 8 -1.74 -5.29 -2.65
C VAL A 8 -1.64 -4.81 -1.20
N TYR A 9 -2.74 -4.82 -0.45
CA TYR A 9 -2.69 -4.51 0.98
C TYR A 9 -1.85 -5.51 1.78
N LEU A 10 -1.94 -6.81 1.47
CA LEU A 10 -1.08 -7.82 2.09
C LEU A 10 0.40 -7.54 1.81
N VAL A 11 0.77 -7.18 0.57
CA VAL A 11 2.15 -6.82 0.24
C VAL A 11 2.59 -5.57 0.99
N LEU A 12 1.74 -4.55 1.09
CA LEU A 12 2.05 -3.31 1.83
C LEU A 12 2.25 -3.58 3.31
N LEU A 13 1.39 -4.39 3.93
CA LEU A 13 1.51 -4.76 5.32
C LEU A 13 2.76 -5.60 5.59
N LEU A 14 3.09 -6.52 4.69
CA LEU A 14 4.33 -7.29 4.81
C LEU A 14 5.56 -6.39 4.75
N VAL A 15 5.59 -5.44 3.81
CA VAL A 15 6.69 -4.45 3.70
C VAL A 15 6.76 -3.56 4.93
N ALA A 16 5.61 -3.07 5.41
CA ALA A 16 5.52 -2.27 6.63
C ALA A 16 6.07 -3.01 7.85
N THR A 17 5.73 -4.30 8.00
CA THR A 17 6.18 -5.12 9.13
C THR A 17 7.65 -5.52 9.03
N ILE A 18 8.15 -5.87 7.84
CA ILE A 18 9.55 -6.28 7.67
C ILE A 18 10.52 -5.11 7.74
N HIS A 19 10.19 -4.00 7.05
CA HIS A 19 11.11 -2.89 6.91
C HIS A 19 10.85 -1.76 7.91
N GLY A 20 9.61 -1.58 8.37
CA GLY A 20 9.28 -0.58 9.39
C GLY A 20 9.58 0.87 9.02
N THR A 21 9.65 1.21 7.73
CA THR A 21 9.98 2.58 7.28
C THR A 21 9.01 3.12 6.25
N ASP A 22 8.79 4.43 6.29
CA ASP A 22 7.95 5.15 5.33
C ASP A 22 8.47 5.02 3.89
N ALA A 23 9.79 5.04 3.70
CA ALA A 23 10.40 4.93 2.38
C ALA A 23 10.09 3.58 1.72
N ALA A 24 10.24 2.48 2.47
CA ALA A 24 9.94 1.13 1.97
C ALA A 24 8.47 0.99 1.58
N VAL A 25 7.56 1.50 2.43
CA VAL A 25 6.11 1.48 2.15
C VAL A 25 5.78 2.31 0.91
N ARG A 26 6.37 3.49 0.76
CA ARG A 26 6.15 4.38 -0.40
C ARG A 26 6.59 3.72 -1.70
N ASP A 27 7.74 3.07 -1.71
CA ASP A 27 8.25 2.36 -2.89
C ASP A 27 7.41 1.12 -3.22
N ALA A 28 6.95 0.38 -2.21
CA ALA A 28 6.04 -0.73 -2.39
C ALA A 28 4.69 -0.28 -2.96
N ALA A 29 4.12 0.84 -2.46
CA ALA A 29 2.88 1.40 -2.97
C ALA A 29 2.99 1.84 -4.44
N LYS A 30 4.10 2.49 -4.84
CA LYS A 30 4.40 2.83 -6.25
C LYS A 30 4.43 1.59 -7.14
N ARG A 31 5.05 0.49 -6.67
CA ARG A 31 5.10 -0.79 -7.41
C ARG A 31 3.71 -1.41 -7.52
N CYS A 32 2.95 -1.44 -6.42
CA CYS A 32 1.61 -2.01 -6.39
C CYS A 32 0.63 -1.26 -7.27
N ALA A 33 0.69 0.08 -7.31
CA ALA A 33 -0.14 0.91 -8.21
C ALA A 33 -0.04 0.46 -9.67
N LYS A 34 1.17 0.09 -10.14
CA LYS A 34 1.40 -0.38 -11.52
C LYS A 34 0.71 -1.72 -11.81
N THR A 35 0.45 -2.52 -10.78
CA THR A 35 -0.18 -3.85 -10.90
C THR A 35 -1.70 -3.82 -10.84
N LEU A 36 -2.29 -2.69 -10.43
CA LEU A 36 -3.74 -2.50 -10.34
C LEU A 36 -4.34 -1.90 -11.62
N PRO A 37 -5.62 -2.20 -11.93
CA PRO A 37 -6.40 -1.45 -12.91
C PRO A 37 -6.43 0.04 -12.56
N ARG A 38 -6.46 0.93 -13.56
CA ARG A 38 -6.40 2.39 -13.37
C ARG A 38 -7.40 2.91 -12.31
N SER A 39 -8.62 2.38 -12.32
CA SER A 39 -9.70 2.75 -11.38
C SER A 39 -9.38 2.45 -9.91
N LYS A 40 -8.43 1.57 -9.62
CA LYS A 40 -8.05 1.17 -8.25
C LYS A 40 -6.69 1.72 -7.81
N ARG A 41 -6.03 2.55 -8.62
CA ARG A 41 -4.69 3.08 -8.30
C ARG A 41 -4.72 4.24 -7.32
N ASP A 42 -5.85 4.94 -7.21
CA ASP A 42 -5.96 6.17 -6.42
C ASP A 42 -5.51 5.97 -4.97
N VAL A 43 -5.99 4.92 -4.32
CA VAL A 43 -5.60 4.59 -2.94
C VAL A 43 -4.10 4.33 -2.77
N MET A 44 -3.42 3.78 -3.79
CA MET A 44 -1.97 3.61 -3.73
C MET A 44 -1.26 4.97 -3.81
N TYR A 45 -1.76 5.89 -4.63
CA TYR A 45 -1.19 7.23 -4.71
C TYR A 45 -1.42 8.04 -3.44
N GLN A 46 -2.58 7.90 -2.79
CA GLN A 46 -2.83 8.48 -1.47
C GLN A 46 -1.79 8.01 -0.43
N ILE A 47 -1.41 6.73 -0.44
CA ILE A 47 -0.32 6.22 0.41
C ILE A 47 1.02 6.81 -0.04
N VAL A 48 1.30 6.85 -1.34
CA VAL A 48 2.54 7.41 -1.90
C VAL A 48 2.73 8.88 -1.57
N ASP A 49 1.66 9.65 -1.43
CA ASP A 49 1.70 11.10 -1.18
C ASP A 49 1.57 11.46 0.32
N SER A 50 1.24 10.47 1.17
CA SER A 50 1.15 10.66 2.62
C SER A 50 2.48 11.10 3.23
N LYS A 51 2.41 11.93 4.28
CA LYS A 51 3.59 12.28 5.10
C LYS A 51 4.03 11.12 5.99
N GLU A 52 3.10 10.24 6.38
CA GLU A 52 3.32 9.10 7.28
C GLU A 52 2.73 7.81 6.66
N PRO A 53 3.23 7.32 5.51
CA PRO A 53 2.67 6.16 4.81
C PRO A 53 2.69 4.87 5.63
N LEU A 54 3.69 4.66 6.49
CA LEU A 54 3.76 3.47 7.37
C LEU A 54 2.57 3.44 8.33
N LYS A 55 2.32 4.55 9.02
CA LYS A 55 1.19 4.69 9.94
C LYS A 55 -0.16 4.56 9.22
N LEU A 56 -0.27 5.15 8.03
CA LEU A 56 -1.48 5.05 7.22
C LEU A 56 -1.78 3.61 6.82
N VAL A 57 -0.78 2.83 6.42
CA VAL A 57 -0.97 1.41 6.04
C VAL A 57 -1.48 0.57 7.22
N PHE A 58 -0.93 0.75 8.42
CA PHE A 58 -1.44 0.05 9.60
C PHE A 58 -2.88 0.45 9.93
N ARG A 59 -3.21 1.74 9.84
CA ARG A 59 -4.59 2.21 10.04
C ARG A 59 -5.56 1.64 9.01
N ILE A 60 -5.15 1.53 7.75
CA ILE A 60 -5.99 0.88 6.71
C ILE A 60 -6.25 -0.57 7.10
N ALA A 61 -5.22 -1.29 7.56
CA ALA A 61 -5.36 -2.69 7.96
C ALA A 61 -6.29 -2.93 9.14
N GLU A 62 -6.30 -2.01 10.12
CA GLU A 62 -7.26 -2.05 11.24
C GLU A 62 -8.72 -1.91 10.78
N ASN A 63 -8.97 -1.41 9.57
CA ASN A 63 -10.30 -1.17 9.00
C ASN A 63 -10.55 -2.02 7.74
N LEU A 64 -9.79 -3.11 7.54
CA LEU A 64 -10.09 -4.10 6.49
C LEU A 64 -11.10 -5.11 7.06
N ASP A 65 -12.35 -5.02 6.60
CA ASP A 65 -13.40 -6.03 6.82
C ASP A 65 -13.21 -7.27 5.91
#